data_AF-A0A828UE54-F1
#
_entry.id   AF-A0A828UE54-F1
#
_cell.length_a   1.000
_cell.length_b   1.000
_cell.length_c   1.000
_cell.angle_alpha   90.00
_cell.angle_beta   90.00
_cell.angle_gamma   90.00
#
_symmetry.space_group_name_H-M   'P 1'
#
loop_
_entity.id
_entity.type
_entity.pdbx_description
1 polymer ?
#
loop_
_entity_poly.entity_id
_entity_poly.type
_entity_poly.pdbx_seq_one_letter_code
_entity_poly.pdbx_strand_id
1 'polypeptide(L)' 'MQLVDKFCPCLDAILSWDRAAVDGTTDIKVALRQAGTPIGQNDTAIAGPEAGKLGKLTSPTL' A
#
# COMPACT_ATOMS: atom_id res chain seq x y z
N MET A 1 17.29 -12.21 -16.90
CA MET A 1 16.17 -11.37 -16.41
C MET A 1 15.11 -11.11 -17.50
N GLN A 2 14.92 -12.01 -18.49
CA GLN A 2 14.17 -11.67 -19.71
C GLN A 2 12.65 -11.49 -19.55
N LEU A 3 12.02 -12.07 -18.52
CA LEU A 3 10.57 -11.94 -18.32
C LEU A 3 10.19 -10.55 -17.81
N VAL A 4 10.89 -10.06 -16.77
CA VAL A 4 10.61 -8.75 -16.15
C VAL A 4 10.89 -7.63 -17.15
N ASP A 5 11.99 -7.73 -17.91
CA ASP A 5 12.35 -6.75 -18.94
C ASP A 5 11.27 -6.63 -20.04
N LYS A 6 10.60 -7.74 -20.38
CA LYS A 6 9.50 -7.76 -21.36
C LYS A 6 8.15 -7.39 -20.75
N PHE A 7 7.98 -7.58 -19.45
CA PHE A 7 6.73 -7.33 -18.75
C PHE A 7 6.55 -5.85 -18.39
N CYS A 8 7.61 -5.19 -17.90
CA CYS A 8 7.54 -3.78 -17.46
C CYS A 8 6.99 -2.82 -18.54
N PRO A 9 7.35 -2.94 -19.84
CA PRO A 9 6.78 -2.10 -20.89
C PRO A 9 5.27 -2.30 -21.13
N CYS A 10 4.69 -3.40 -20.65
CA CYS A 10 3.25 -3.70 -20.80
C CYS A 10 2.39 -3.12 -19.66
N LEU A 11 2.99 -2.49 -18.65
CA LEU A 11 2.27 -1.88 -17.54
C LEU A 11 1.85 -0.45 -17.90
N ASP A 12 0.63 -0.07 -17.52
CA ASP A 12 0.14 1.31 -17.71
C ASP A 12 0.94 2.32 -16.89
N ALA A 13 1.40 1.91 -15.70
CA ALA A 13 2.25 2.72 -14.84
C ALA A 13 3.08 1.84 -13.90
N ILE A 14 4.27 2.34 -13.55
CA ILE A 14 5.06 1.85 -12.42
C ILE A 14 5.03 2.96 -11.37
N LEU A 15 4.34 2.72 -10.25
CA LEU A 15 4.19 3.71 -9.20
C LEU A 15 5.46 3.82 -8.36
N SER A 16 5.83 5.05 -8.00
CA SER A 16 6.99 5.31 -7.14
C SER A 16 6.72 4.88 -5.69
N TRP A 17 7.74 4.34 -5.04
CA TRP A 17 7.75 4.10 -3.59
C TRP A 17 8.25 5.36 -2.86
N ASP A 18 7.43 6.39 -2.85
CA ASP A 18 7.77 7.69 -2.28
C ASP A 18 7.32 7.86 -0.82
N ARG A 19 7.46 9.07 -0.28
CA ARG A 19 7.08 9.35 1.10
C ARG A 19 5.58 9.15 1.37
N ALA A 20 4.71 9.50 0.43
CA ALA A 20 3.27 9.32 0.60
C ALA A 20 2.91 7.83 0.65
N ALA A 21 3.60 7.00 -0.15
CA ALA A 21 3.48 5.55 -0.09
C ALA A 21 3.87 4.99 1.30
N VAL A 22 5.00 5.45 1.86
CA VAL A 22 5.46 5.04 3.20
C VAL A 22 4.50 5.47 4.30
N ASP A 23 4.00 6.70 4.25
CA ASP A 23 3.05 7.24 5.23
C ASP A 23 1.74 6.44 5.19
N GLY A 24 1.18 6.20 3.99
CA GLY A 24 -0.03 5.39 3.81
C GLY A 24 0.12 3.94 4.29
N THR A 25 1.28 3.32 4.05
CA THR A 25 1.58 1.97 4.57
C THR A 25 1.68 1.93 6.08
N THR A 26 2.17 3.01 6.70
CA THR A 26 2.18 3.13 8.17
C THR A 26 0.76 3.20 8.72
N ASP A 27 -0.10 4.04 8.12
CA ASP A 27 -1.50 4.18 8.50
C ASP A 27 -2.25 2.83 8.39
N ILE A 28 -2.08 2.07 7.28
CA ILE A 28 -2.69 0.74 7.13
C ILE A 28 -2.13 -0.27 8.14
N LYS A 29 -0.81 -0.29 8.40
CA LYS A 29 -0.23 -1.19 9.41
C LYS A 29 -0.85 -0.96 10.79
N VAL A 30 -1.07 0.30 11.15
CA VAL A 30 -1.72 0.65 12.43
C VAL A 30 -3.16 0.16 12.43
N ALA A 31 -3.94 0.46 11.40
CA ALA A 31 -5.34 0.05 11.31
C ALA A 31 -5.53 -1.47 11.36
N LEU A 32 -4.74 -2.24 10.60
CA LEU A 32 -4.82 -3.70 10.59
C LEU A 32 -4.42 -4.32 11.93
N ARG A 33 -3.42 -3.73 12.61
CA ARG A 33 -3.05 -4.16 13.97
C ARG A 33 -4.16 -3.90 14.98
N GLN A 34 -4.80 -2.74 14.91
CA GLN A 34 -5.95 -2.41 15.76
C GLN A 34 -7.14 -3.34 15.49
N ALA A 35 -7.35 -3.71 14.23
CA ALA A 35 -8.40 -4.66 13.82
C ALA A 35 -8.04 -6.14 14.08
N GLY A 36 -6.84 -6.44 14.59
CA GLY A 36 -6.40 -7.82 14.84
C GLY A 36 -6.16 -8.67 13.58
N THR A 37 -5.97 -8.05 12.42
CA THR A 37 -5.85 -8.71 11.10
C THR A 37 -4.57 -8.29 10.36
N PRO A 38 -3.37 -8.53 10.92
CA PRO A 38 -2.12 -8.15 10.26
C PRO A 38 -1.93 -8.92 8.95
N ILE A 39 -1.51 -8.22 7.89
CA ILE A 39 -1.13 -8.81 6.59
C ILE A 39 0.38 -8.67 6.35
N GLY A 40 0.87 -9.31 5.28
CA GLY A 40 2.29 -9.30 4.92
C GLY A 40 2.85 -7.90 4.65
N GLN A 41 4.18 -7.75 4.76
CA GLN A 41 4.84 -6.47 4.54
C GLN A 41 4.62 -5.94 3.12
N ASN A 42 4.72 -6.82 2.10
CA ASN A 42 4.50 -6.46 0.71
C ASN A 42 3.05 -6.07 0.44
N ASP A 43 2.10 -6.82 1.00
CA ASP A 43 0.66 -6.51 0.85
C ASP A 43 0.35 -5.15 1.45
N THR A 44 0.91 -4.85 2.63
CA THR A 44 0.71 -3.56 3.27
C THR A 44 1.41 -2.43 2.50
N ALA A 45 2.54 -2.71 1.85
CA ALA A 45 3.22 -1.75 0.98
C ALA A 45 2.38 -1.44 -0.26
N ILE A 46 1.71 -2.44 -0.85
CA ILE A 46 0.82 -2.23 -2.00
C ILE A 46 -0.48 -1.51 -1.59
N ALA A 47 -1.03 -1.81 -0.41
CA ALA A 47 -2.28 -1.22 0.08
C ALA A 47 -2.14 0.25 0.54
N GLY A 48 -0.99 0.60 1.11
CA GLY A 48 -0.75 1.92 1.72
C GLY A 48 -0.98 3.12 0.79
N PRO A 49 -0.35 3.18 -0.39
CA PRO A 49 -0.50 4.29 -1.33
C PRO A 49 -1.94 4.57 -1.74
N GLU A 50 -2.78 3.54 -1.86
CA GLU A 50 -4.18 3.68 -2.27
C GLU A 50 -5.07 4.08 -1.08
N ALA A 51 -4.82 3.53 0.10
CA ALA A 51 -5.52 3.92 1.32
C ALA A 51 -5.29 5.40 1.68
N GLY A 52 -4.07 5.92 1.46
CA GLY A 52 -3.77 7.34 1.64
C GLY A 52 -4.60 8.28 0.76
N LYS A 53 -5.07 7.81 -0.41
CA LYS A 53 -5.93 8.57 -1.33
C LYS A 53 -7.41 8.54 -0.94
N LEU A 54 -7.86 7.52 -0.20
CA LEU A 54 -9.26 7.32 0.20
C LEU A 54 -9.66 8.15 1.44
N GLY A 55 -8.80 9.04 1.91
CA GLY A 55 -8.92 9.73 3.18
C GLY A 55 -8.34 8.87 4.30
N LYS A 56 -7.71 9.52 5.30
CA LYS A 56 -7.12 8.82 6.44
C LYS A 56 -8.12 7.82 6.97
N LEU A 57 -7.68 6.58 7.16
CA LEU A 57 -8.46 5.49 7.75
C LEU A 57 -8.71 5.82 9.23
N THR A 58 -9.48 6.87 9.51
CA THR A 58 -9.90 7.23 10.86
C THR A 58 -10.91 6.18 11.26
N SER A 59 -10.65 5.51 12.38
CA SER A 59 -11.47 4.44 12.94
C SER A 59 -12.96 4.77 12.85
N PRO A 60 -13.84 3.80 12.49
CA PRO A 60 -15.25 3.98 12.75
C PRO A 60 -15.39 4.11 14.26
N THR A 61 -15.90 5.26 14.71
CA THR A 61 -16.35 5.43 16.09
C THR A 61 -17.48 4.42 16.30
N LEU A 62 -17.42 3.73 17.46
CA LEU A 62 -18.36 2.69 17.91
C LEU A 62 -19.83 2.97 17.55
#